data_AF-A0A0P7X8Q6-F1
#
_entry.id   AF-A0A0P7X8Q6-F1
#
_cell.length_a   1.000
_cell.length_b   1.000
_cell.length_c   1.000
_cell.angle_alpha   90.00
_cell.angle_beta   90.00
_cell.angle_gamma   90.00
#
_symmetry.space_group_name_H-M   'P 1'
#
loop_
_entity.id
_entity.type
_entity.pdbx_description
1 polymer ?
#
loop_
_entity_poly.entity_id
_entity_poly.type
_entity_poly.pdbx_seq_one_letter_code
_entity_poly.pdbx_strand_id
1 'polypeptide(L)'
;MGADEGERGVWRRAGENSALDLTAPAEPGLYEMRYTLDAGNRTLASAPIEIVEASVSVSGPETLRQGETLRITWSETIHPRDIIAIVPMDADEGVRGNRRRVGNSGTEMTFDAPEETGVYEARYILDAGDTLLDSHVFEVLDEHAALNDGVEITAPGTASPGESVTISWTGGSDSSDRRITLARSDQPIFSWIEAKRIEDESETSFTLPDDTGFYEFRYLDVSEQEVLSRTPIEVR
;
A
#
# COMPACT_ATOMS: atom_id res chain seq x y z
N MET A 1 9.78 -12.22 -36.55
CA MET A 1 11.20 -12.57 -36.80
C MET A 1 11.83 -12.75 -35.43
N GLY A 2 12.46 -13.89 -35.18
CA GLY A 2 13.13 -14.18 -33.90
C GLY A 2 14.58 -13.72 -33.90
N ALA A 3 15.22 -13.79 -32.73
CA ALA A 3 16.63 -13.51 -32.52
C ALA A 3 17.55 -14.33 -33.45
N ASP A 4 18.75 -13.82 -33.75
CA ASP A 4 19.68 -14.48 -34.66
C ASP A 4 20.12 -15.85 -34.11
N GLU A 5 20.60 -16.74 -34.98
CA GLU A 5 21.10 -18.05 -34.54
C GLU A 5 22.31 -17.88 -33.62
N GLY A 6 22.23 -18.43 -32.40
CA GLY A 6 23.26 -18.30 -31.37
C GLY A 6 23.01 -17.17 -30.36
N GLU A 7 22.06 -16.27 -30.62
CA GLU A 7 21.60 -15.29 -29.65
C GLU A 7 20.71 -15.96 -28.59
N ARG A 8 20.92 -15.63 -27.31
CA ARG A 8 20.25 -16.26 -26.17
C ARG A 8 19.58 -15.19 -25.31
N GLY A 9 18.26 -15.31 -25.15
CA GLY A 9 17.51 -14.63 -24.10
C GLY A 9 17.58 -15.40 -22.77
N VAL A 10 16.45 -15.54 -22.08
CA VAL A 10 16.35 -16.41 -20.89
C VAL A 10 16.63 -17.86 -21.30
N TRP A 11 17.59 -18.52 -20.62
CA TRP A 11 17.96 -19.90 -20.91
C TRP A 11 18.24 -20.71 -19.65
N ARG A 12 18.05 -22.03 -19.74
CA ARG A 12 18.49 -23.01 -18.75
C ARG A 12 19.08 -24.24 -19.42
N ARG A 13 20.08 -24.85 -18.79
CA ARG A 13 20.68 -26.10 -19.27
C ARG A 13 19.74 -27.27 -18.96
N ALA A 14 19.34 -28.02 -19.98
CA ALA A 14 18.45 -29.17 -19.81
C ALA A 14 19.08 -30.30 -18.98
N GLY A 15 20.35 -30.64 -19.25
CA GLY A 15 21.01 -31.75 -18.56
C GLY A 15 20.26 -33.06 -18.80
N GLU A 16 19.96 -33.79 -17.73
CA GLU A 16 19.18 -35.05 -17.77
C GLU A 16 17.67 -34.80 -17.61
N ASN A 17 17.23 -33.54 -17.48
CA ASN A 17 15.83 -33.22 -17.27
C ASN A 17 15.02 -33.32 -18.57
N SER A 18 13.84 -33.91 -18.48
CA SER A 18 12.87 -33.94 -19.58
C SER A 18 11.94 -32.72 -19.61
N ALA A 19 12.00 -31.85 -18.60
CA ALA A 19 11.21 -30.62 -18.47
C ALA A 19 11.97 -29.55 -17.67
N LEU A 20 11.72 -28.28 -17.97
CA LEU A 20 12.34 -27.12 -17.33
C LEU A 20 11.33 -25.96 -17.25
N ASP A 21 11.39 -25.18 -16.18
CA ASP A 21 10.71 -23.89 -16.10
C ASP A 21 11.62 -22.78 -16.63
N LEU A 22 11.09 -21.87 -17.45
CA LEU A 22 11.77 -20.65 -17.90
C LEU A 22 10.92 -19.44 -17.53
N THR A 23 11.56 -18.37 -17.07
CA THR A 23 10.89 -17.09 -16.84
C THR A 23 10.62 -16.43 -18.18
N ALA A 24 9.38 -16.02 -18.42
CA ALA A 24 9.04 -15.24 -19.60
C ALA A 24 9.76 -13.88 -19.57
N PRO A 25 10.17 -13.33 -20.74
CA PRO A 25 10.55 -11.93 -20.85
C PRO A 25 9.43 -10.99 -20.38
N ALA A 26 9.79 -9.79 -19.96
CA ALA A 26 8.81 -8.78 -19.55
C ALA A 26 8.12 -8.13 -20.74
N GLU A 27 8.81 -7.97 -21.87
CA GLU A 27 8.22 -7.38 -23.07
C GLU A 27 7.26 -8.37 -23.77
N PRO A 28 5.99 -8.00 -23.98
CA PRO A 28 5.04 -8.84 -24.72
C PRO A 28 5.43 -8.99 -26.19
N GLY A 29 5.01 -10.09 -26.82
CA GLY A 29 5.19 -10.29 -28.25
C GLY A 29 5.43 -11.75 -28.64
N LEU A 30 5.78 -11.94 -29.91
CA LEU A 30 6.10 -13.27 -30.45
C LEU A 30 7.57 -13.59 -30.26
N TYR A 31 7.83 -14.67 -29.53
CA TYR A 31 9.14 -15.23 -29.26
C TYR A 31 9.26 -16.64 -29.85
N GLU A 32 10.48 -17.15 -29.87
CA GLU A 32 10.76 -18.52 -30.26
C GLU A 32 11.52 -19.23 -29.13
N MET A 33 10.94 -20.31 -28.62
CA MET A 33 11.64 -21.20 -27.69
C MET A 33 12.52 -22.16 -28.50
N ARG A 34 13.80 -22.26 -28.16
CA ARG A 34 14.78 -23.11 -28.86
C ARG A 34 15.41 -24.13 -27.92
N TYR A 35 15.47 -25.39 -28.35
CA TYR A 35 16.33 -26.41 -27.74
C TYR A 35 17.62 -26.51 -28.53
N THR A 36 18.72 -26.02 -27.95
CA THR A 36 20.01 -25.87 -28.64
C THR A 36 21.05 -26.79 -28.03
N LEU A 37 21.83 -27.47 -28.87
CA LEU A 37 23.01 -28.20 -28.42
C LEU A 37 24.13 -27.22 -28.04
N ASP A 38 24.69 -27.43 -26.85
CA ASP A 38 25.85 -26.68 -26.36
C ASP A 38 27.05 -26.82 -27.32
N ALA A 39 27.27 -28.03 -27.83
CA ALA A 39 28.27 -28.30 -28.86
C ALA A 39 27.80 -27.74 -30.22
N GLY A 40 28.44 -26.64 -30.65
CA GLY A 40 28.22 -26.03 -31.96
C GLY A 40 26.98 -25.12 -32.05
N ASN A 41 26.30 -24.81 -30.93
CA ASN A 41 25.13 -23.92 -30.86
C ASN A 41 24.00 -24.25 -31.85
N ARG A 42 23.87 -25.53 -32.23
CA ARG A 42 22.88 -25.95 -33.22
C ARG A 42 21.49 -26.11 -32.59
N THR A 43 20.48 -25.46 -33.15
CA THR A 43 19.08 -25.65 -32.75
C THR A 43 18.56 -27.02 -33.22
N LEU A 44 18.00 -27.81 -32.30
CA LEU A 44 17.43 -29.14 -32.56
C LEU A 44 15.91 -29.11 -32.71
N ALA A 45 15.24 -28.22 -31.97
CA ALA A 45 13.82 -27.99 -32.05
C ALA A 45 13.54 -26.53 -31.73
N SER A 46 12.50 -25.98 -32.33
CA SER A 46 11.95 -24.69 -31.95
C SER A 46 10.43 -24.71 -31.97
N ALA A 47 9.83 -23.83 -31.17
CA ALA A 47 8.40 -23.61 -31.12
C ALA A 47 8.11 -22.11 -30.93
N PRO A 48 7.15 -21.53 -31.67
CA PRO A 48 6.72 -20.17 -31.41
C PRO A 48 5.97 -20.11 -30.07
N ILE A 49 6.14 -19.00 -29.36
CA ILE A 49 5.39 -18.68 -28.15
C ILE A 49 5.01 -17.20 -28.19
N GLU A 50 3.77 -16.90 -27.82
CA GLU A 50 3.32 -15.53 -27.62
C GLU A 50 3.38 -15.21 -26.13
N ILE A 51 4.15 -14.20 -25.77
CA ILE A 51 4.17 -13.63 -24.43
C ILE A 51 3.13 -12.53 -24.42
N VAL A 52 2.14 -12.67 -23.56
CA VAL A 52 1.09 -11.67 -23.36
C VAL A 52 1.53 -10.69 -22.28
N GLU A 53 0.97 -9.48 -22.32
CA GLU A 53 1.18 -8.48 -21.29
C GLU A 53 0.69 -8.99 -19.93
N ALA A 54 1.59 -8.98 -18.96
CA ALA A 54 1.23 -9.28 -17.58
C ALA A 54 0.51 -8.07 -16.98
N SER A 55 -0.53 -8.31 -16.19
CA SER A 55 -1.24 -7.26 -15.49
C SER A 55 -1.33 -7.58 -14.00
N VAL A 56 -1.21 -6.54 -13.19
CA VAL A 56 -1.43 -6.59 -11.75
C VAL A 56 -2.16 -5.32 -11.37
N SER A 57 -2.98 -5.35 -10.33
CA SER A 57 -3.54 -4.14 -9.72
C SER A 57 -2.94 -3.97 -8.34
N VAL A 58 -2.42 -2.79 -8.03
CA VAL A 58 -1.89 -2.42 -6.71
C VAL A 58 -2.89 -1.53 -6.01
N SER A 59 -3.06 -1.69 -4.71
CA SER A 59 -3.95 -0.86 -3.91
C SER A 59 -3.39 -0.63 -2.51
N GLY A 60 -3.84 0.44 -1.88
CA GLY A 60 -3.45 0.83 -0.53
C GLY A 60 -4.34 1.98 -0.05
N PRO A 61 -4.08 2.51 1.16
CA PRO A 61 -4.75 3.73 1.61
C PRO A 61 -4.41 4.91 0.70
N GLU A 62 -5.33 5.87 0.55
CA GLU A 62 -5.08 7.13 -0.18
C GLU A 62 -4.24 8.11 0.64
N THR A 63 -4.38 8.06 1.97
CA THR A 63 -3.67 8.92 2.91
C THR A 63 -3.29 8.15 4.17
N LEU A 64 -2.17 8.51 4.78
CA LEU A 64 -1.75 8.05 6.10
C LEU A 64 -0.83 9.08 6.76
N ARG A 65 -0.64 9.01 8.08
CA ARG A 65 0.30 9.87 8.81
C ARG A 65 1.68 9.23 8.91
N GLN A 66 2.68 10.07 9.18
CA GLN A 66 4.00 9.60 9.60
C GLN A 66 3.91 8.62 10.78
N GLY A 67 4.78 7.62 10.78
CA GLY A 67 4.83 6.59 11.83
C GLY A 67 3.74 5.52 11.73
N GLU A 68 2.76 5.66 10.83
CA GLU A 68 1.76 4.62 10.60
C GLU A 68 2.28 3.47 9.73
N THR A 69 1.59 2.33 9.82
CA THR A 69 1.88 1.19 8.96
C THR A 69 1.11 1.32 7.64
N LEU A 70 1.83 1.44 6.54
CA LEU A 70 1.30 1.41 5.18
C LEU A 70 1.03 -0.04 4.76
N ARG A 71 -0.22 -0.41 4.55
CA ARG A 71 -0.59 -1.71 3.96
C ARG A 71 -0.83 -1.58 2.46
N ILE A 72 -0.03 -2.28 1.67
CA ILE A 72 -0.18 -2.39 0.22
C ILE A 72 -0.70 -3.79 -0.11
N THR A 73 -1.66 -3.87 -1.01
CA THR A 73 -2.20 -5.11 -1.56
C THR A 73 -2.02 -5.13 -3.08
N TRP A 74 -2.06 -6.31 -3.67
CA TRP A 74 -2.05 -6.47 -5.12
C TRP A 74 -2.93 -7.64 -5.56
N SER A 75 -3.24 -7.74 -6.86
CA SER A 75 -4.17 -8.76 -7.38
C SER A 75 -3.56 -10.17 -7.42
N GLU A 76 -2.31 -10.30 -7.89
CA GLU A 76 -1.61 -11.59 -7.99
C GLU A 76 -0.09 -11.47 -7.95
N THR A 77 0.56 -12.54 -7.50
CA THR A 77 2.02 -12.63 -7.48
C THR A 77 2.51 -13.35 -8.74
N ILE A 78 3.06 -12.60 -9.70
CA ILE A 78 3.54 -13.12 -10.98
C ILE A 78 4.82 -13.94 -10.76
N HIS A 79 5.80 -13.37 -10.06
CA HIS A 79 7.03 -14.05 -9.75
C HIS A 79 7.55 -13.63 -8.36
N PRO A 80 8.04 -14.58 -7.53
CA PRO A 80 8.37 -14.30 -6.12
C PRO A 80 9.54 -13.32 -5.93
N ARG A 81 10.24 -13.00 -7.01
CA ARG A 81 11.32 -12.02 -7.01
C ARG A 81 10.89 -10.61 -7.37
N ASP A 82 9.66 -10.42 -7.85
CA ASP A 82 9.08 -9.12 -8.14
C ASP A 82 9.05 -8.26 -6.88
N ILE A 83 8.95 -6.95 -7.06
CA ILE A 83 9.27 -5.97 -6.03
C ILE A 83 8.10 -5.00 -5.85
N ILE A 84 7.74 -4.74 -4.59
CA ILE A 84 7.05 -3.50 -4.23
C ILE A 84 8.09 -2.49 -3.78
N ALA A 85 8.08 -1.30 -4.40
CA ALA A 85 8.94 -0.18 -4.07
C ALA A 85 8.10 1.05 -3.71
N ILE A 86 8.44 1.71 -2.60
CA ILE A 86 7.84 2.97 -2.17
C ILE A 86 8.80 4.11 -2.49
N VAL A 87 8.34 5.07 -3.27
CA VAL A 87 9.13 6.21 -3.73
C VAL A 87 8.33 7.51 -3.74
N PRO A 88 8.97 8.68 -3.64
CA PRO A 88 8.31 9.95 -3.91
C PRO A 88 7.72 9.97 -5.33
N MET A 89 6.59 10.66 -5.52
CA MET A 89 5.87 10.71 -6.81
C MET A 89 6.75 11.18 -7.99
N ASP A 90 7.70 12.07 -7.75
CA ASP A 90 8.59 12.63 -8.78
C ASP A 90 9.90 11.82 -8.98
N ALA A 91 9.98 10.62 -8.41
CA ALA A 91 11.19 9.81 -8.51
C ALA A 91 11.39 9.28 -9.95
N ASP A 92 12.62 9.34 -10.47
CA ASP A 92 12.96 8.80 -11.78
C ASP A 92 12.60 7.30 -11.92
N GLU A 93 12.38 6.87 -13.17
CA GLU A 93 12.22 5.45 -13.49
C GLU A 93 13.45 4.65 -13.02
N GLY A 94 13.21 3.54 -12.33
CA GLY A 94 14.27 2.70 -11.76
C GLY A 94 14.76 3.11 -10.37
N VAL A 95 14.35 4.26 -9.83
CA VAL A 95 14.49 4.53 -8.38
C VAL A 95 13.58 3.57 -7.64
N ARG A 96 14.13 2.90 -6.62
CA ARG A 96 13.40 1.85 -5.88
C ARG A 96 13.17 2.14 -4.39
N GLY A 97 13.64 3.28 -3.87
CA GLY A 97 13.36 3.72 -2.49
C GLY A 97 13.44 2.60 -1.43
N ASN A 98 12.45 2.58 -0.52
CA ASN A 98 12.20 1.44 0.37
C ASN A 98 11.50 0.33 -0.41
N ARG A 99 12.08 -0.88 -0.44
CA ARG A 99 11.58 -1.97 -1.29
C ARG A 99 11.68 -3.33 -0.65
N ARG A 100 10.78 -4.22 -1.06
CA ARG A 100 10.80 -5.63 -0.67
C ARG A 100 10.29 -6.52 -1.80
N ARG A 101 10.77 -7.76 -1.81
CA ARG A 101 10.32 -8.78 -2.77
C ARG A 101 8.97 -9.35 -2.32
N VAL A 102 8.05 -9.55 -3.26
CA VAL A 102 6.69 -10.07 -3.00
C VAL A 102 6.70 -11.48 -2.41
N GLY A 103 7.70 -12.30 -2.74
CA GLY A 103 7.87 -13.64 -2.16
C GLY A 103 6.85 -14.67 -2.67
N ASN A 104 6.76 -15.82 -1.99
CA ASN A 104 5.96 -16.97 -2.44
C ASN A 104 4.57 -17.07 -1.79
N SER A 105 4.24 -16.19 -0.85
CA SER A 105 3.02 -16.34 -0.05
C SER A 105 2.46 -14.97 0.34
N GLY A 106 1.34 -14.61 -0.28
CA GLY A 106 0.61 -13.38 0.00
C GLY A 106 0.46 -12.49 -1.23
N THR A 107 -0.59 -11.69 -1.19
CA THR A 107 -0.85 -10.58 -2.11
C THR A 107 -0.96 -9.26 -1.34
N GLU A 108 -0.21 -9.18 -0.24
CA GLU A 108 -0.18 -8.03 0.65
C GLU A 108 1.19 -7.88 1.33
N MET A 109 1.51 -6.64 1.70
CA MET A 109 2.74 -6.29 2.41
C MET A 109 2.59 -5.00 3.21
N THR A 110 3.20 -4.94 4.39
CA THR A 110 3.15 -3.77 5.28
C THR A 110 4.48 -3.02 5.34
N PHE A 111 4.53 -1.77 4.90
CA PHE A 111 5.68 -0.85 4.99
C PHE A 111 5.52 0.10 6.18
N ASP A 112 6.63 0.62 6.69
CA ASP A 112 6.59 1.83 7.50
C ASP A 112 6.26 3.01 6.57
N ALA A 113 5.39 3.92 7.03
CA ALA A 113 5.14 5.17 6.33
C ALA A 113 6.47 5.93 6.11
N PRO A 114 6.67 6.58 4.95
CA PRO A 114 7.78 7.50 4.75
C PRO A 114 7.87 8.55 5.87
N GLU A 115 9.11 8.92 6.24
CA GLU A 115 9.36 9.91 7.31
C GLU A 115 9.08 11.36 6.87
N GLU A 116 9.13 11.64 5.56
CA GLU A 116 8.85 12.97 5.02
C GLU A 116 7.42 13.04 4.49
N THR A 117 6.71 14.13 4.81
CA THR A 117 5.40 14.41 4.22
C THR A 117 5.49 14.59 2.71
N GLY A 118 4.46 14.19 1.99
CA GLY A 118 4.36 14.41 0.54
C GLY A 118 3.59 13.30 -0.16
N VAL A 119 3.55 13.37 -1.49
CA VAL A 119 2.91 12.37 -2.33
C VAL A 119 3.94 11.30 -2.72
N TYR A 120 3.55 10.05 -2.53
CA TYR A 120 4.34 8.87 -2.82
C TYR A 120 3.57 7.93 -3.72
N GLU A 121 4.29 6.97 -4.28
CA GLU A 121 3.70 5.87 -5.02
C GLU A 121 4.32 4.53 -4.62
N ALA A 122 3.47 3.52 -4.54
CA ALA A 122 3.83 2.12 -4.37
C ALA A 122 3.85 1.44 -5.75
N ARG A 123 5.05 1.17 -6.25
CA ARG A 123 5.31 0.58 -7.58
C ARG A 123 5.41 -0.95 -7.50
N TYR A 124 4.65 -1.69 -8.31
CA TYR A 124 4.87 -3.12 -8.56
C TYR A 124 5.77 -3.31 -9.77
N ILE A 125 6.96 -3.87 -9.54
CA ILE A 125 8.02 -3.98 -10.54
C ILE A 125 8.39 -5.44 -10.74
N LEU A 126 8.35 -5.91 -11.99
CA LEU A 126 8.82 -7.25 -12.36
C LEU A 126 10.33 -7.38 -12.16
N ASP A 127 10.78 -8.51 -11.62
CA ASP A 127 12.22 -8.85 -11.56
C ASP A 127 12.78 -9.06 -12.98
N ALA A 128 11.94 -9.52 -13.91
CA ALA A 128 12.26 -9.55 -15.33
C ALA A 128 12.13 -8.14 -15.92
N GLY A 129 13.19 -7.65 -16.57
CA GLY A 129 13.16 -6.39 -17.32
C GLY A 129 13.10 -5.11 -16.48
N ASP A 130 12.96 -5.20 -15.15
CA ASP A 130 12.70 -4.04 -14.27
C ASP A 130 11.45 -3.24 -14.66
N THR A 131 10.44 -3.94 -15.16
CA THR A 131 9.23 -3.34 -15.74
C THR A 131 8.21 -3.00 -14.66
N LEU A 132 7.77 -1.74 -14.63
CA LEU A 132 6.62 -1.29 -13.83
C LEU A 132 5.33 -1.83 -14.46
N LEU A 133 4.53 -2.58 -13.69
CA LEU A 133 3.22 -3.05 -14.16
C LEU A 133 2.07 -2.17 -13.70
N ASP A 134 2.12 -1.73 -12.45
CA ASP A 134 1.12 -0.85 -11.87
C ASP A 134 1.67 -0.11 -10.64
N SER A 135 0.98 0.95 -10.25
CA SER A 135 1.36 1.80 -9.11
C SER A 135 0.14 2.36 -8.39
N HIS A 136 0.21 2.43 -7.06
CA HIS A 136 -0.80 3.08 -6.23
C HIS A 136 -0.25 4.38 -5.62
N VAL A 137 -0.93 5.50 -5.82
CA VAL A 137 -0.56 6.82 -5.29
C VAL A 137 -1.19 7.03 -3.92
N PHE A 138 -0.41 7.58 -2.98
CA PHE A 138 -0.88 7.94 -1.66
C PHE A 138 -0.14 9.15 -1.09
N GLU A 139 -0.75 9.85 -0.14
CA GLU A 139 -0.15 10.99 0.54
C GLU A 139 0.25 10.65 1.98
N VAL A 140 1.46 11.05 2.36
CA VAL A 140 1.94 11.02 3.73
C VAL A 140 1.77 12.40 4.35
N LEU A 141 0.97 12.47 5.39
CA LEU A 141 0.76 13.68 6.17
C LEU A 141 1.62 13.70 7.43
N ASP A 142 1.70 14.87 8.05
CA ASP A 142 2.32 15.03 9.38
C ASP A 142 1.67 14.10 10.42
N GLU A 143 2.45 13.68 11.43
CA GLU A 143 2.04 12.75 12.51
C GLU A 143 0.73 13.14 13.21
N HIS A 144 0.39 14.44 13.22
CA HIS A 144 -0.82 14.96 13.85
C HIS A 144 -1.81 15.62 12.87
N ALA A 145 -1.62 15.48 11.55
CA ALA A 145 -2.51 16.11 10.57
C ALA A 145 -3.93 15.53 10.58
N ALA A 146 -4.96 16.35 10.41
CA ALA A 146 -6.33 15.82 10.29
C ALA A 146 -6.44 14.84 9.10
N LEU A 147 -7.14 13.73 9.30
CA LEU A 147 -7.47 12.75 8.26
C LEU A 147 -8.98 12.68 8.10
N ASN A 148 -9.48 12.69 6.86
CA ASN A 148 -10.89 12.67 6.56
C ASN A 148 -11.15 11.74 5.37
N ASP A 149 -12.00 10.75 5.58
CA ASP A 149 -12.49 9.81 4.59
C ASP A 149 -14.03 9.78 4.69
N GLY A 150 -14.68 10.67 3.93
CA GLY A 150 -16.14 10.83 3.94
C GLY A 150 -16.73 11.47 5.20
N VAL A 151 -15.94 11.63 6.27
CA VAL A 151 -16.33 12.30 7.52
C VAL A 151 -15.38 13.44 7.84
N GLU A 152 -15.94 14.57 8.28
CA GLU A 152 -15.18 15.71 8.78
C GLU A 152 -15.60 16.02 10.23
N ILE A 153 -14.66 15.99 11.17
CA ILE A 153 -14.88 16.41 12.57
C ILE A 153 -14.36 17.83 12.76
N THR A 154 -15.24 18.72 13.23
CA THR A 154 -14.90 20.06 13.71
C THR A 154 -14.67 20.04 15.23
N ALA A 155 -13.46 20.38 15.66
CA ALA A 155 -13.08 20.45 17.07
C ALA A 155 -12.08 21.60 17.31
N PRO A 156 -11.95 22.10 18.55
CA PRO A 156 -10.84 22.98 18.91
C PRO A 156 -9.49 22.29 18.72
N GLY A 157 -8.48 23.00 18.20
CA GLY A 157 -7.12 22.45 18.05
C GLY A 157 -6.33 22.37 19.36
N THR A 158 -6.74 23.12 20.39
CA THR A 158 -6.10 23.12 21.72
C THR A 158 -7.12 23.31 22.83
N ALA A 159 -6.89 22.76 24.01
CA ALA A 159 -7.72 22.98 25.20
C ALA A 159 -6.95 22.71 26.50
N SER A 160 -7.52 23.15 27.63
CA SER A 160 -6.90 23.01 28.95
C SER A 160 -7.07 21.58 29.51
N PRO A 161 -6.19 21.13 30.41
CA PRO A 161 -6.39 19.91 31.18
C PRO A 161 -7.77 19.86 31.88
N GLY A 162 -8.50 18.75 31.72
CA GLY A 162 -9.83 18.58 32.31
C GLY A 162 -10.95 19.42 31.67
N GLU A 163 -10.66 20.17 30.60
CA GLU A 163 -11.65 21.00 29.92
C GLU A 163 -12.66 20.15 29.15
N SER A 164 -13.94 20.54 29.20
CA SER A 164 -14.99 19.94 28.38
C SER A 164 -15.12 20.68 27.06
N VAL A 165 -14.83 20.00 25.95
CA VAL A 165 -14.95 20.54 24.60
C VAL A 165 -16.13 19.93 23.87
N THR A 166 -16.80 20.73 23.04
CA THR A 166 -17.83 20.26 22.12
C THR A 166 -17.23 20.05 20.74
N ILE A 167 -17.58 18.94 20.09
CA ILE A 167 -17.19 18.62 18.73
C ILE A 167 -18.41 18.28 17.90
N SER A 168 -18.36 18.60 16.62
CA SER A 168 -19.40 18.26 15.65
C SER A 168 -18.79 17.57 14.45
N TRP A 169 -19.63 16.86 13.69
CA TRP A 169 -19.17 16.18 12.48
C TRP A 169 -20.20 16.27 11.36
N THR A 170 -19.70 16.17 10.13
CA THR A 170 -20.50 16.02 8.91
C THR A 170 -20.09 14.76 8.17
N GLY A 171 -21.03 14.15 7.45
CA GLY A 171 -20.83 12.84 6.80
C GLY A 171 -21.20 11.68 7.73
N GLY A 172 -20.74 10.49 7.39
CA GLY A 172 -20.92 9.26 8.17
C GLY A 172 -20.94 8.01 7.31
N SER A 173 -21.14 6.86 7.94
CA SER A 173 -21.44 5.59 7.27
C SER A 173 -22.84 5.09 7.60
N ASP A 174 -23.33 4.11 6.84
CA ASP A 174 -24.60 3.40 7.08
C ASP A 174 -24.44 2.23 8.09
N SER A 175 -23.28 2.12 8.74
CA SER A 175 -22.97 1.04 9.67
C SER A 175 -23.74 1.10 10.98
N SER A 176 -23.95 -0.08 11.55
CA SER A 176 -24.70 -0.25 12.80
C SER A 176 -23.93 0.13 14.07
N ASP A 177 -22.60 0.20 14.04
CA ASP A 177 -21.77 0.58 15.20
C ASP A 177 -20.74 1.64 14.81
N ARG A 178 -21.21 2.89 14.85
CA ARG A 178 -20.40 4.09 14.59
C ARG A 178 -20.10 4.77 15.91
N ARG A 179 -18.87 5.24 16.08
CA ARG A 179 -18.43 5.86 17.34
C ARG A 179 -17.57 7.08 17.09
N ILE A 180 -17.79 8.11 17.90
CA ILE A 180 -16.76 9.11 18.16
C ILE A 180 -15.96 8.67 19.37
N THR A 181 -14.65 8.67 19.26
CA THR A 181 -13.75 8.31 20.35
C THR A 181 -12.72 9.40 20.61
N LEU A 182 -12.29 9.51 21.86
CA LEU A 182 -11.14 10.29 22.28
C LEU A 182 -10.01 9.34 22.65
N ALA A 183 -8.83 9.51 22.07
CA ALA A 183 -7.65 8.68 22.33
C ALA A 183 -6.38 9.53 22.38
N ARG A 184 -5.30 9.01 22.97
CA ARG A 184 -3.96 9.59 22.73
C ARG A 184 -3.57 9.36 21.27
N SER A 185 -2.80 10.28 20.69
CA SER A 185 -2.43 10.19 19.27
C SER A 185 -1.58 8.96 18.92
N ASP A 186 -0.81 8.42 19.88
CA ASP A 186 0.01 7.23 19.75
C ASP A 186 -0.72 5.92 20.14
N GLN A 187 -1.97 6.02 20.59
CA GLN A 187 -2.75 4.86 21.02
C GLN A 187 -3.24 4.07 19.80
N PRO A 188 -3.28 2.72 19.85
CA PRO A 188 -3.84 1.91 18.77
C PRO A 188 -5.23 2.40 18.34
N ILE A 189 -5.51 2.39 17.03
CA ILE A 189 -6.72 2.96 16.43
C ILE A 189 -8.02 2.47 17.09
N PHE A 190 -8.14 1.17 17.35
CA PHE A 190 -9.31 0.55 18.02
C PHE A 190 -9.16 0.47 19.54
N SER A 191 -8.49 1.45 20.12
CA SER A 191 -8.37 1.66 21.56
C SER A 191 -8.58 3.14 21.86
N TRP A 192 -9.29 3.44 22.95
CA TRP A 192 -9.70 4.78 23.29
C TRP A 192 -9.70 5.02 24.80
N ILE A 193 -9.68 6.29 25.19
CA ILE A 193 -9.90 6.77 26.55
C ILE A 193 -11.41 6.82 26.82
N GLU A 194 -12.16 7.43 25.90
CA GLU A 194 -13.61 7.54 25.95
C GLU A 194 -14.20 7.27 24.56
N ALA A 195 -15.38 6.65 24.51
CA ALA A 195 -16.12 6.42 23.28
C ALA A 195 -17.61 6.71 23.47
N LYS A 196 -18.21 7.34 22.46
CA LYS A 196 -19.64 7.64 22.37
C LYS A 196 -20.19 7.03 21.09
N ARG A 197 -21.24 6.23 21.22
CA ARG A 197 -21.96 5.66 20.07
C ARG A 197 -22.73 6.78 19.36
N ILE A 198 -22.80 6.70 18.04
CA ILE A 198 -23.47 7.68 17.17
C ILE A 198 -24.78 7.07 16.67
N GLU A 199 -25.90 7.67 17.09
CA GLU A 199 -27.22 7.37 16.53
C GLU A 199 -27.61 8.41 15.46
N ASP A 200 -28.35 9.44 15.87
CA ASP A 200 -28.91 10.48 15.01
C ASP A 200 -28.25 11.85 15.25
N GLU A 201 -27.44 11.98 16.31
CA GLU A 201 -26.69 13.20 16.61
C GLU A 201 -25.50 13.42 15.67
N SER A 202 -25.14 14.69 15.49
CA SER A 202 -23.96 15.15 14.76
C SER A 202 -23.05 16.06 15.60
N GLU A 203 -23.27 16.05 16.92
CA GLU A 203 -22.51 16.83 17.90
C GLU A 203 -22.48 16.10 19.25
N THR A 204 -21.35 16.18 19.95
CA THR A 204 -21.22 15.69 21.33
C THR A 204 -20.10 16.44 22.07
N SER A 205 -19.99 16.23 23.38
CA SER A 205 -18.91 16.81 24.18
C SER A 205 -17.99 15.75 24.75
N PHE A 206 -16.73 16.08 25.02
CA PHE A 206 -15.79 15.22 25.73
C PHE A 206 -15.07 16.03 26.81
N THR A 207 -14.80 15.40 27.95
CA THR A 207 -13.90 15.96 28.96
C THR A 207 -12.49 15.47 28.67
N LEU A 208 -11.57 16.39 28.43
CA LEU A 208 -10.20 16.07 28.11
C LEU A 208 -9.44 15.56 29.34
N PRO A 209 -8.39 14.75 29.16
CA PRO A 209 -7.57 14.29 30.27
C PRO A 209 -6.87 15.43 31.01
N ASP A 210 -6.51 15.19 32.28
CA ASP A 210 -5.69 16.12 33.06
C ASP A 210 -4.22 16.16 32.62
N ASP A 211 -3.77 15.12 31.89
CA ASP A 211 -2.42 15.04 31.37
C ASP A 211 -2.29 15.83 30.07
N THR A 212 -1.29 16.72 30.01
CA THR A 212 -0.92 17.41 28.76
C THR A 212 -0.42 16.44 27.70
N GLY A 213 -0.62 16.79 26.43
CA GLY A 213 -0.13 16.01 25.30
C GLY A 213 -1.03 16.07 24.07
N PHE A 214 -0.69 15.25 23.08
CA PHE A 214 -1.48 15.13 21.85
C PHE A 214 -2.52 14.02 21.98
N TYR A 215 -3.75 14.41 21.67
CA TYR A 215 -4.91 13.54 21.61
C TYR A 215 -5.59 13.73 20.26
N GLU A 216 -6.56 12.87 19.98
CA GLU A 216 -7.37 13.00 18.78
C GLU A 216 -8.79 12.48 19.00
N PHE A 217 -9.71 13.11 18.29
CA PHE A 217 -11.06 12.58 18.08
C PHE A 217 -11.05 11.69 16.84
N ARG A 218 -11.65 10.51 16.94
CA ARG A 218 -11.75 9.56 15.82
C ARG A 218 -13.20 9.21 15.55
N TYR A 219 -13.62 9.29 14.29
CA TYR A 219 -14.86 8.68 13.82
C TYR A 219 -14.54 7.27 13.34
N LEU A 220 -15.11 6.26 13.99
CA LEU A 220 -14.85 4.86 13.70
C LEU A 220 -16.11 4.16 13.21
N ASP A 221 -15.93 3.35 12.17
CA ASP A 221 -16.83 2.26 11.84
C ASP A 221 -16.32 0.99 12.51
N VAL A 222 -16.93 0.61 13.63
CA VAL A 222 -16.45 -0.55 14.40
C VAL A 222 -16.85 -1.86 13.72
N SER A 223 -17.95 -1.87 12.95
CA SER A 223 -18.44 -3.06 12.27
C SER A 223 -17.52 -3.44 11.12
N GLU A 224 -17.05 -2.43 10.37
CA GLU A 224 -16.19 -2.61 9.20
C GLU A 224 -14.69 -2.47 9.53
N GLN A 225 -14.36 -2.11 10.77
CA GLN A 225 -13.00 -1.80 11.23
C GLN A 225 -12.34 -0.67 10.43
N GLU A 226 -13.11 0.38 10.15
CA GLU A 226 -12.65 1.55 9.40
C GLU A 226 -12.52 2.80 10.28
N VAL A 227 -11.64 3.70 9.86
CA VAL A 227 -11.43 5.02 10.46
C VAL A 227 -11.81 6.05 9.42
N LEU A 228 -12.89 6.77 9.65
CA LEU A 228 -13.44 7.71 8.66
C LEU A 228 -12.97 9.14 8.92
N SER A 229 -12.55 9.47 10.15
CA SER A 229 -11.95 10.77 10.42
C SER A 229 -11.08 10.71 11.67
N ARG A 230 -10.00 11.50 11.67
CA ARG A 230 -9.14 11.74 12.83
C ARG A 230 -8.81 13.22 12.91
N THR A 231 -9.23 13.87 13.99
CA THR A 231 -8.99 15.30 14.23
C THR A 231 -8.14 15.49 15.48
N PRO A 232 -6.95 16.10 15.38
CA PRO A 232 -6.04 16.31 16.51
C PRO A 232 -6.56 17.36 17.49
N ILE A 233 -6.15 17.23 18.75
CA ILE A 233 -6.28 18.26 19.78
C ILE A 233 -5.08 18.18 20.75
N GLU A 234 -4.45 19.33 21.01
CA GLU A 234 -3.35 19.44 21.98
C GLU A 234 -3.88 19.92 23.34
N VAL A 235 -3.62 19.15 24.40
CA VAL A 235 -3.95 19.54 25.78
C VAL A 235 -2.75 20.24 26.40
N ARG A 236 -2.89 21.52 26.77
CA ARG A 236 -1.82 22.37 27.31
C ARG A 236 -2.31 23.54 28.16
#